data_AF-A0A1E1W3S1-F1
#
_entry.id   AF-A0A1E1W3S1-F1
#
_cell.length_a   1.000
_cell.length_b   1.000
_cell.length_c   1.000
_cell.angle_alpha   90.00
_cell.angle_beta   90.00
_cell.angle_gamma   90.00
#
_symmetry.space_group_name_H-M   'P 1'
#
loop_
_entity.id
_entity.type
_entity.pdbx_description
1 polymer ?
#
loop_
_entity_poly.entity_id
_entity_poly.type
_entity_poly.pdbx_seq_one_letter_code
_entity_poly.pdbx_strand_id
1 'polypeptide(L)'
;LFRHPLPLQQLVQIIVDTKYLEDATIYLYEFISNITGSELVTTQTAGSMFQSARDDAEKQICDNLEKKVDEFLDLENYDWLLVEPTGQASSFVTDMLSYLSGVLTSLEQLPER
;
A
#
# COMPACT_ATOMS: atom_id res chain seq x y z
N LEU A 1 0.15 -8.81 -11.68
CA LEU A 1 0.06 -7.38 -11.34
C LEU A 1 -1.38 -6.98 -11.59
N PHE A 2 -2.04 -6.52 -10.54
CA PHE A 2 -3.47 -6.76 -10.26
C PHE A 2 -4.39 -6.12 -11.31
N ARG A 3 -5.39 -6.86 -11.81
CA ARG A 3 -6.24 -6.42 -12.93
C ARG A 3 -7.35 -5.44 -12.56
N HIS A 4 -7.62 -5.27 -11.27
CA HIS A 4 -8.68 -4.40 -10.74
C HIS A 4 -8.19 -3.64 -9.52
N PRO A 5 -8.69 -2.41 -9.28
CA PRO A 5 -8.34 -1.65 -8.09
C PRO A 5 -8.73 -2.42 -6.84
N LEU A 6 -7.77 -2.66 -5.95
CA LEU A 6 -8.00 -3.36 -4.70
C LEU A 6 -8.23 -2.35 -3.55
N PRO A 7 -9.06 -2.71 -2.54
CA PRO A 7 -9.18 -1.93 -1.32
C PRO A 7 -7.82 -1.79 -0.60
N LEU A 8 -7.58 -0.65 0.06
CA LEU A 8 -6.35 -0.36 0.80
C LEU A 8 -5.94 -1.50 1.74
N GLN A 9 -6.88 -2.03 2.52
CA GLN A 9 -6.60 -3.12 3.46
C GLN A 9 -6.08 -4.38 2.75
N GLN A 10 -6.59 -4.69 1.55
CA GLN A 10 -6.12 -5.84 0.78
C GLN A 10 -4.73 -5.59 0.22
N LEU A 11 -4.43 -4.36 -0.24
CA LEU A 11 -3.10 -3.97 -0.70
C LEU A 11 -2.06 -4.08 0.42
N VAL A 12 -2.39 -3.61 1.62
CA VAL A 12 -1.53 -3.75 2.81
C VAL A 12 -1.28 -5.22 3.13
N GLN A 13 -2.31 -6.06 3.15
CA GLN A 13 -2.16 -7.49 3.40
C GLN A 13 -1.31 -8.19 2.34
N ILE A 14 -1.46 -7.85 1.05
CA ILE A 14 -0.62 -8.38 -0.02
C ILE A 14 0.86 -8.08 0.25
N ILE A 15 1.19 -6.85 0.66
CA ILE A 15 2.59 -6.47 0.95
C ILE A 15 3.12 -7.28 2.14
N VAL A 16 2.32 -7.42 3.20
CA VAL A 16 2.69 -8.21 4.39
C VAL A 16 2.90 -9.68 4.04
N ASP A 17 1.92 -10.31 3.39
CA ASP A 17 1.93 -11.74 3.05
C ASP A 17 3.09 -12.07 2.11
N THR A 18 3.30 -11.24 1.09
CA THR A 18 4.40 -11.45 0.14
C THR A 18 5.76 -11.27 0.78
N LYS A 19 5.90 -10.45 1.82
CA LYS A 19 7.15 -10.38 2.59
C LYS A 19 7.37 -11.65 3.41
N TYR A 20 6.38 -12.12 4.17
CA TYR A 20 6.50 -13.37 4.91
C TYR A 20 6.81 -14.56 4.00
N LEU A 21 6.22 -14.58 2.80
CA LEU A 21 6.45 -15.63 1.82
C LEU A 21 7.86 -15.52 1.20
N GLU A 22 8.36 -14.31 0.98
CA GLU A 22 9.76 -14.08 0.59
C GLU A 22 10.72 -14.64 1.66
N ASP A 23 10.50 -14.33 2.94
CA ASP A 23 11.30 -14.84 4.05
C ASP A 23 11.23 -16.38 4.15
N ALA A 24 10.06 -16.97 3.88
CA ALA A 24 9.86 -18.41 3.86
C ALA A 24 10.48 -19.12 2.64
N THR A 25 10.90 -18.37 1.62
CA THR A 25 11.43 -18.95 0.36
C THR A 25 12.74 -19.72 0.60
N ILE A 26 13.50 -19.38 1.66
CA ILE A 26 14.70 -20.15 2.05
C ILE A 26 14.39 -21.62 2.36
N TYR A 27 13.29 -21.89 3.05
CA TYR A 27 12.88 -23.26 3.40
C TYR A 27 12.44 -24.04 2.17
N LEU A 28 11.84 -23.35 1.18
CA LEU A 28 11.51 -23.97 -0.10
C LEU A 28 12.77 -24.39 -0.84
N TYR A 29 13.81 -23.56 -0.87
CA TYR A 29 15.08 -23.91 -1.51
C TYR A 29 15.77 -25.07 -0.81
N GLU A 30 15.80 -25.09 0.53
CA GLU A 30 16.33 -26.21 1.32
C GLU A 30 15.59 -27.51 1.01
N PHE A 31 14.25 -27.46 0.97
CA PHE A 31 13.41 -28.61 0.62
C PHE A 31 13.71 -29.15 -0.78
N ILE A 32 13.81 -28.27 -1.79
CA ILE A 32 14.10 -28.70 -3.17
C ILE A 32 15.52 -29.27 -3.26
N SER A 33 16.52 -28.66 -2.60
CA SER A 33 17.90 -29.15 -2.56
C SER A 33 17.98 -30.55 -1.94
N ASN A 34 17.27 -30.77 -0.83
CA ASN A 34 17.18 -32.08 -0.18
C ASN A 34 16.57 -33.16 -1.08
N ILE A 35 15.53 -32.82 -1.87
CA ILE A 35 14.89 -33.77 -2.79
C ILE A 35 15.76 -34.06 -4.01
N THR A 36 16.41 -33.04 -4.57
CA THR A 36 17.17 -33.15 -5.82
C THR A 36 18.60 -33.63 -5.63
N GLY A 37 19.13 -33.61 -4.40
CA GLY A 37 20.52 -33.96 -4.11
C GLY A 37 21.54 -32.99 -4.72
N SER A 38 21.07 -31.82 -5.17
CA SER A 38 21.90 -30.77 -5.77
C SER A 38 21.97 -29.58 -4.82
N GLU A 39 23.16 -29.01 -4.67
CA GLU A 39 23.31 -27.68 -4.05
C GLU A 39 22.65 -26.67 -5.00
N LEU A 40 21.51 -26.13 -4.59
CA LEU A 40 20.75 -25.19 -5.40
C LEU A 40 21.41 -23.82 -5.27
N VAL A 41 22.15 -23.41 -6.30
CA VAL A 41 22.58 -22.02 -6.43
C VAL A 41 21.33 -21.17 -6.63
N THR A 42 21.02 -20.30 -5.67
CA THR A 42 19.92 -19.35 -5.78
C THR A 42 20.22 -18.43 -6.96
N THR A 43 19.68 -18.70 -8.15
CA THR A 43 19.92 -17.87 -9.35
C THR A 43 19.23 -16.51 -9.25
N GLN A 44 18.30 -16.36 -8.31
CA GLN A 44 17.69 -15.10 -7.93
C GLN A 44 18.20 -14.72 -6.54
N THR A 45 18.58 -13.46 -6.39
CA THR A 45 18.83 -12.85 -5.07
C THR A 45 17.60 -13.11 -4.20
N ALA A 46 17.78 -13.83 -3.08
CA ALA A 46 16.73 -14.00 -2.07
C ALA A 46 16.16 -12.60 -1.74
N GLY A 47 14.88 -12.36 -2.03
CA GLY A 47 14.26 -11.04 -1.88
C GLY A 47 13.57 -10.47 -3.13
N SER A 48 13.86 -10.99 -4.33
CA SER A 48 13.31 -10.42 -5.58
C SER A 48 12.07 -11.13 -6.12
N MET A 49 11.66 -12.28 -5.58
CA MET A 49 10.63 -13.11 -6.21
C MET A 49 9.25 -12.43 -6.16
N PHE A 50 8.95 -11.74 -5.07
CA PHE A 50 7.67 -11.02 -4.89
C PHE A 50 7.80 -9.51 -4.98
N GLN A 51 9.01 -9.00 -5.30
CA GLN A 51 9.26 -7.56 -5.37
C GLN A 51 8.29 -6.84 -6.32
N SER A 52 8.09 -7.36 -7.53
CA SER A 52 7.19 -6.73 -8.49
C SER A 52 5.75 -6.68 -8.01
N ALA A 53 5.29 -7.67 -7.23
CA ALA A 53 3.94 -7.67 -6.65
C ALA A 53 3.81 -6.61 -5.54
N ARG A 54 4.86 -6.43 -4.74
CA ARG A 54 4.92 -5.37 -3.72
C ARG A 54 4.94 -3.98 -4.36
N ASP A 55 5.76 -3.78 -5.38
CA ASP A 55 5.86 -2.49 -6.09
C ASP A 55 4.52 -2.10 -6.75
N ASP A 56 3.79 -3.06 -7.32
CA ASP A 56 2.45 -2.83 -7.90
C ASP A 56 1.37 -2.58 -6.85
N ALA A 57 1.48 -3.20 -5.66
CA ALA A 57 0.61 -2.90 -4.54
C ALA A 57 0.87 -1.50 -3.97
N GLU A 58 2.14 -1.12 -3.79
CA GLU A 58 2.57 0.21 -3.34
C GLU A 58 2.06 1.29 -4.31
N LYS A 59 2.22 1.08 -5.61
CA LYS A 59 1.69 1.99 -6.62
C LYS A 59 0.17 2.18 -6.50
N GLN A 60 -0.58 1.10 -6.36
CA GLN A 60 -2.04 1.20 -6.21
C GLN A 60 -2.46 1.90 -4.92
N ILE A 61 -1.67 1.82 -3.84
CA ILE A 61 -1.92 2.59 -2.62
C ILE A 61 -1.80 4.09 -2.93
N CYS A 62 -0.74 4.51 -3.62
CA CYS A 62 -0.55 5.91 -4.03
C CYS A 62 -1.68 6.38 -4.97
N ASP A 63 -1.98 5.62 -6.01
CA ASP A 63 -3.03 5.97 -6.99
C ASP A 63 -4.42 6.10 -6.30
N ASN A 64 -4.73 5.21 -5.35
CA ASN A 64 -5.97 5.27 -4.57
C ASN A 64 -6.01 6.49 -3.64
N LEU A 65 -4.88 6.84 -3.03
CA LEU A 65 -4.76 7.99 -2.14
C LEU A 65 -4.96 9.29 -2.92
N GLU A 66 -4.26 9.45 -4.04
CA GLU A 66 -4.39 10.62 -4.94
C GLU A 66 -5.85 10.79 -5.36
N LYS A 67 -6.46 9.74 -5.91
CA LYS A 67 -7.87 9.76 -6.32
C LYS A 67 -8.79 10.16 -5.16
N LYS A 68 -8.54 9.64 -3.95
CA LYS A 68 -9.42 9.94 -2.83
C LYS A 68 -9.28 11.37 -2.33
N VAL A 69 -8.07 11.93 -2.38
CA VAL A 69 -7.82 13.35 -2.10
C VAL A 69 -8.54 14.23 -3.12
N ASP A 70 -8.43 13.91 -4.41
CA ASP A 70 -9.14 14.64 -5.47
C ASP A 70 -10.66 14.65 -5.23
N GLU A 71 -11.25 13.50 -4.86
CA GLU A 71 -12.68 13.40 -4.50
C GLU A 71 -13.08 14.31 -3.32
N PHE A 72 -12.17 14.55 -2.36
CA PHE A 72 -12.43 15.49 -1.25
C PHE A 72 -12.34 16.94 -1.71
N LEU A 73 -11.37 17.28 -2.57
CA LEU A 73 -11.21 18.63 -3.13
C LEU A 73 -12.37 19.01 -4.06
N ASP A 74 -12.98 18.04 -4.74
CA ASP A 74 -14.19 18.27 -5.53
C ASP A 74 -15.42 18.71 -4.68
N LEU A 75 -15.36 18.53 -3.35
CA LEU A 75 -16.39 19.02 -2.42
C LEU A 75 -16.21 20.49 -2.02
N GLU A 76 -15.17 21.14 -2.54
CA GLU A 76 -14.90 22.55 -2.29
C GLU A 76 -16.07 23.42 -2.76
N ASN A 77 -16.71 24.10 -1.82
CA ASN A 77 -17.74 25.09 -2.09
C ASN A 77 -17.39 26.40 -1.37
N TYR A 78 -16.28 27.00 -1.77
CA TYR A 78 -15.84 28.29 -1.23
C TYR A 78 -16.68 29.43 -1.81
N ASP A 79 -17.35 30.17 -0.94
CA ASP A 79 -17.92 31.46 -1.32
C ASP A 79 -16.83 32.54 -1.25
N TRP A 80 -16.19 32.77 -2.40
CA TRP A 80 -15.12 33.77 -2.56
C TRP A 80 -15.60 35.21 -2.35
N LEU A 81 -16.92 35.44 -2.22
CA LEU A 81 -17.53 36.75 -1.99
C LEU A 81 -17.91 36.97 -0.52
N LEU A 82 -17.61 36.02 0.37
CA LEU A 82 -17.81 36.18 1.81
C LEU A 82 -17.01 37.37 2.34
N VAL A 83 -17.73 38.30 2.97
CA VAL A 83 -17.16 39.53 3.52
C VAL A 83 -16.36 39.26 4.80
N GLU A 84 -16.73 38.22 5.57
CA GLU A 84 -16.00 37.76 6.75
C GLU A 84 -15.92 36.23 6.80
N PRO A 85 -14.76 35.66 7.16
CA PRO A 85 -14.62 34.22 7.38
C PRO A 85 -15.42 33.78 8.61
N THR A 86 -16.17 32.69 8.48
CA THR A 86 -17.01 32.13 9.56
C THR A 86 -16.21 31.52 10.73
N GLY A 87 -14.88 31.44 10.62
CA GLY A 87 -13.99 30.92 11.67
C GLY A 87 -14.09 29.41 11.88
N GLN A 88 -14.75 28.67 11.00
CA GLN A 88 -14.87 27.21 11.04
C GLN A 88 -14.01 26.57 9.95
N ALA A 89 -13.33 25.47 10.28
CA ALA A 89 -12.65 24.66 9.29
C ALA A 89 -13.68 24.02 8.34
N SER A 90 -13.33 23.91 7.06
CA SER A 90 -14.18 23.23 6.08
C SER A 90 -14.42 21.79 6.52
N SER A 91 -15.68 21.35 6.50
CA SER A 91 -16.06 19.98 6.89
C SER A 91 -15.32 18.93 6.06
N PHE A 92 -15.22 19.14 4.75
CA PHE A 92 -14.51 18.23 3.85
C PHE A 92 -13.02 18.09 4.20
N VAL A 93 -12.36 19.16 4.67
CA VAL A 93 -10.94 19.13 5.09
C VAL A 93 -10.80 18.29 6.35
N THR A 94 -11.75 18.40 7.29
CA THR A 94 -11.75 17.60 8.52
C THR A 94 -11.95 16.11 8.23
N ASP A 95 -12.85 15.79 7.30
CA ASP A 95 -13.09 14.41 6.85
C ASP A 95 -11.88 13.86 6.08
N MET A 96 -11.26 14.68 5.23
CA MET A 96 -10.03 14.33 4.52
C MET A 96 -8.88 14.02 5.50
N LEU A 97 -8.66 14.86 6.52
CA LEU A 97 -7.64 14.62 7.55
C LEU A 97 -7.90 13.33 8.32
N SER A 98 -9.17 13.06 8.64
CA SER A 98 -9.58 11.84 9.34
C SER A 98 -9.32 10.60 8.47
N TYR A 99 -9.64 10.67 7.17
CA TYR A 99 -9.33 9.61 6.21
C TYR A 99 -7.81 9.38 6.09
N LEU A 100 -7.03 10.44 5.83
CA LEU A 100 -5.58 10.35 5.68
C LEU A 100 -4.92 9.76 6.94
N SER A 101 -5.36 10.16 8.12
CA SER A 101 -4.87 9.60 9.39
C SER A 101 -5.12 8.10 9.46
N GLY A 102 -6.33 7.64 9.10
CA GLY A 102 -6.67 6.21 9.06
C GLY A 102 -5.86 5.42 8.04
N VAL A 103 -5.55 6.01 6.88
CA VAL A 103 -4.65 5.40 5.88
C VAL A 103 -3.24 5.26 6.47
N LEU A 104 -2.67 6.34 7.01
CA LEU A 104 -1.32 6.34 7.56
C LEU A 104 -1.17 5.32 8.70
N THR A 105 -2.13 5.24 9.63
CA THR A 105 -2.14 4.21 10.68
C THR A 105 -2.20 2.79 10.11
N SER A 106 -2.90 2.58 8.99
CA SER A 106 -2.91 1.28 8.31
C SER A 106 -1.56 0.96 7.67
N LEU A 107 -0.84 1.98 7.17
CA LEU A 107 0.49 1.82 6.58
C LEU A 107 1.58 1.59 7.63
N GLU A 108 1.40 2.04 8.88
CA GLU A 108 2.31 1.69 10.00
C GLU A 108 2.37 0.18 10.26
N GLN A 109 1.37 -0.59 9.79
CA GLN A 109 1.37 -2.05 9.85
C GLN A 109 2.30 -2.69 8.81
N LEU A 110 2.80 -1.93 7.85
CA LEU A 110 3.70 -2.44 6.84
C LEU A 110 5.06 -2.77 7.46
N PRO A 111 5.64 -3.93 7.09
CA PRO A 111 6.96 -4.31 7.58
C PRO A 111 8.04 -3.38 7.00
N GLU A 112 9.02 -2.99 7.82
CA GLU A 112 10.15 -2.15 7.39
C GLU A 112 10.85 -2.76 6.18
N ARG A 113 11.24 -1.98 5.18
CA ARG A 113 11.87 -2.49 3.95
C ARG A 113 13.18 -3.22 4.25
#